data_AF-A0A7S4J8X9-F1
#
_entry.id   AF-A0A7S4J8X9-F1
#
_cell.length_a   1.000
_cell.length_b   1.000
_cell.length_c   1.000
_cell.angle_alpha   90.00
_cell.angle_beta   90.00
_cell.angle_gamma   90.00
#
_symmetry.space_group_name_H-M   'P 1'
#
loop_
_entity.id
_entity.type
_entity.pdbx_description
1 polymer ?
#
loop_
_entity_poly.entity_id
_entity_poly.type
_entity_poly.pdbx_seq_one_letter_code
_entity_poly.pdbx_strand_id
1 'polypeptide(L)'
;MVQPPPAPVQRTALQLYRDLLRLIEHVAPGTSPKAIALRATVRAQFDANRSETDVGRVEAHKASAVRALSNYMLYESGAKDAKLGKAMSRFNDDALASGKGGGGVGGKGGEGTKAYLS
;
A
#
# COMPACT_ATOMS: atom_id res chain seq x y z
N MET A 1 -36.72 22.21 17.38
CA MET A 1 -36.11 20.86 17.36
C MET A 1 -34.84 20.96 16.53
N VAL A 2 -33.66 21.03 17.16
CA VAL A 2 -32.38 21.05 16.45
C VAL A 2 -32.03 19.59 16.15
N GLN A 3 -31.97 19.21 14.87
CA GLN A 3 -31.46 17.88 14.51
C GLN A 3 -29.99 17.79 14.92
N PRO A 4 -29.55 16.71 15.60
CA PRO A 4 -28.14 16.49 15.83
C PRO A 4 -27.42 16.39 14.47
N PRO A 5 -26.17 16.87 14.36
CA PRO A 5 -25.41 16.76 13.13
C PRO A 5 -25.33 15.28 12.71
N PRO A 6 -25.41 14.98 11.40
CA PRO A 6 -25.29 13.61 10.91
C PRO A 6 -23.97 13.04 11.44
N ALA A 7 -24.05 11.88 12.09
CA ALA A 7 -22.86 11.18 12.54
C ALA A 7 -21.90 11.02 11.34
N PRO A 8 -20.60 11.32 11.51
CA PRO A 8 -19.64 11.12 10.42
C PRO A 8 -19.80 9.69 9.91
N VAL A 9 -19.81 9.51 8.59
CA VAL A 9 -19.95 8.19 7.94
C VAL A 9 -18.73 7.35 8.31
N GLN A 10 -18.75 6.76 9.50
CA GLN A 10 -17.68 5.93 10.00
C GLN A 10 -17.88 4.55 9.40
N ARG A 11 -16.99 4.19 8.46
CA ARG A 11 -16.99 2.84 7.91
C ARG A 11 -16.82 1.84 9.06
N THR A 12 -17.67 0.83 9.09
CA THR A 12 -17.55 -0.24 10.07
C THR A 12 -16.32 -1.09 9.76
N ALA A 13 -15.79 -1.78 10.78
CA ALA A 13 -14.65 -2.70 10.59
C ALA A 13 -14.94 -3.75 9.49
N LEU A 14 -16.19 -4.24 9.41
CA LEU A 14 -16.63 -5.18 8.37
C LEU A 14 -16.62 -4.58 6.96
N GLN A 15 -16.98 -3.30 6.82
CA GLN A 15 -16.90 -2.61 5.53
C GLN A 15 -15.45 -2.47 5.09
N LEU A 16 -14.56 -2.05 6.00
CA LEU A 16 -13.13 -1.93 5.72
C LEU A 16 -12.49 -3.28 5.35
N TYR A 17 -12.86 -4.35 6.05
CA TYR A 17 -12.40 -5.70 5.73
C TYR A 17 -12.78 -6.10 4.30
N ARG A 18 -14.03 -5.89 3.91
CA ARG A 18 -14.51 -6.18 2.54
C ARG A 18 -13.80 -5.33 1.49
N ASP A 19 -13.59 -4.05 1.76
CA ASP A 19 -12.91 -3.14 0.84
C ASP A 19 -11.44 -3.54 0.65
N LEU A 20 -10.75 -3.96 1.72
CA LEU A 20 -9.40 -4.50 1.63
C LEU A 20 -9.32 -5.79 0.80
N LEU A 21 -10.31 -6.68 0.94
CA LEU A 21 -10.34 -7.90 0.13
C LEU A 21 -10.58 -7.61 -1.36
N ARG A 22 -11.49 -6.68 -1.69
CA ARG A 22 -11.70 -6.22 -3.08
C ARG A 22 -10.46 -5.57 -3.64
N LEU A 23 -9.77 -4.77 -2.82
CA LEU A 23 -8.50 -4.18 -3.18
C LEU A 23 -7.49 -5.27 -3.56
N ILE A 24 -7.32 -6.30 -2.72
CA ILE A 24 -6.37 -7.38 -2.99
C ILE A 24 -6.68 -8.09 -4.31
N GLU A 25 -7.97 -8.33 -4.61
CA GLU A 25 -8.38 -8.91 -5.88
C GLU A 25 -7.93 -8.08 -7.08
N HIS A 26 -7.98 -6.75 -6.93
CA HIS A 26 -7.54 -5.83 -7.97
C HIS A 26 -6.01 -5.74 -8.10
N VAL A 27 -5.29 -5.77 -6.97
CA VAL A 27 -3.82 -5.70 -6.92
C VAL A 27 -3.18 -6.99 -7.45
N ALA A 28 -3.76 -8.12 -7.09
CA ALA A 28 -3.21 -9.44 -7.30
C ALA A 28 -4.38 -10.40 -7.59
N PRO A 29 -4.85 -10.46 -8.84
CA PRO A 29 -6.02 -11.25 -9.19
C PRO A 29 -5.80 -12.75 -8.97
N GLY A 30 -6.88 -13.46 -8.65
CA GLY A 30 -6.88 -14.91 -8.52
C GLY A 30 -6.17 -15.43 -7.27
N THR A 31 -5.33 -16.45 -7.45
CA THR A 31 -4.66 -17.19 -6.36
C THR A 31 -3.14 -17.09 -6.44
N SER A 32 -2.63 -15.95 -6.91
CA SER A 32 -1.19 -15.72 -6.88
C SER A 32 -0.65 -15.84 -5.44
N PRO A 33 0.61 -16.28 -5.25
CA PRO A 33 1.22 -16.34 -3.91
C PRO A 33 1.13 -14.99 -3.17
N LYS A 34 1.23 -13.89 -3.91
CA LYS A 34 1.04 -12.52 -3.41
C LYS A 34 -0.39 -12.29 -2.90
N ALA A 35 -1.41 -12.67 -3.67
CA ALA A 35 -2.82 -12.53 -3.26
C ALA A 35 -3.11 -13.32 -1.99
N ILE A 36 -2.61 -14.56 -1.91
CA ILE A 36 -2.78 -15.43 -0.73
C ILE A 36 -2.13 -14.79 0.50
N ALA A 37 -0.88 -14.33 0.38
CA ALA A 37 -0.16 -13.68 1.48
C ALA A 37 -0.86 -12.39 1.95
N LEU A 38 -1.35 -11.57 1.02
CA LEU A 38 -2.08 -10.33 1.34
C LEU A 38 -3.40 -10.62 2.05
N ARG A 39 -4.20 -11.58 1.56
CA ARG A 39 -5.45 -11.99 2.22
C ARG A 39 -5.18 -12.55 3.62
N ALA A 40 -4.15 -13.37 3.77
CA ALA A 40 -3.75 -13.92 5.06
C ALA A 40 -3.34 -12.81 6.04
N THR A 41 -2.57 -11.83 5.57
CA THR A 41 -2.14 -10.68 6.38
C THR A 41 -3.32 -9.86 6.86
N VAL A 42 -4.23 -9.50 5.96
CA VAL A 42 -5.44 -8.74 6.34
C VAL A 42 -6.26 -9.53 7.35
N ARG A 43 -6.49 -10.82 7.09
CA ARG A 43 -7.24 -11.66 8.03
C ARG A 43 -6.57 -11.74 9.40
N ALA A 44 -5.25 -11.93 9.45
CA ALA A 44 -4.49 -11.99 10.71
C ALA A 44 -4.60 -10.68 11.50
N GLN A 45 -4.56 -9.52 10.85
CA GLN A 45 -4.71 -8.22 11.52
C GLN A 45 -6.12 -8.02 12.10
N PHE A 46 -7.16 -8.46 11.40
CA PHE A 46 -8.54 -8.38 11.91
C PHE A 46 -8.80 -9.41 13.01
N ASP A 47 -8.27 -10.62 12.90
CA ASP A 47 -8.39 -11.65 13.94
C ASP A 47 -7.60 -11.27 15.21
N ALA A 48 -6.40 -10.71 15.08
CA ALA A 48 -5.59 -10.27 16.21
C ALA A 48 -6.23 -9.15 17.05
N ASN A 49 -7.05 -8.30 16.40
CA ASN A 49 -7.74 -7.20 17.06
C ASN A 49 -9.24 -7.47 17.26
N ARG A 50 -9.69 -8.73 17.08
CA ARG A 50 -11.11 -9.11 17.15
C ARG A 50 -11.75 -8.85 18.51
N SER A 51 -10.98 -9.01 19.58
CA SER A 51 -11.41 -8.80 20.96
C SER A 51 -11.10 -7.40 21.49
N GLU A 52 -10.62 -6.49 20.63
CA GLU A 52 -10.32 -5.12 21.05
C GLU A 52 -11.63 -4.39 21.37
N THR A 53 -11.75 -3.94 22.61
CA THR A 53 -12.93 -3.22 23.12
C THR A 53 -12.64 -1.74 23.35
N ASP A 54 -11.36 -1.34 23.36
CA ASP A 54 -10.99 0.06 23.48
C ASP A 54 -11.34 0.82 22.19
N VAL A 55 -12.25 1.79 22.33
CA VAL A 55 -12.76 2.57 21.19
C VAL A 55 -11.64 3.35 20.50
N GLY A 56 -10.68 3.90 21.26
CA GLY A 56 -9.56 4.67 20.70
C GLY A 56 -8.63 3.79 19.85
N ARG A 57 -8.35 2.57 20.31
CA ARG A 57 -7.55 1.60 19.56
C ARG A 57 -8.27 1.10 18.32
N VAL A 58 -9.55 0.78 18.42
CA VAL A 58 -10.37 0.39 17.26
C VAL A 58 -10.34 1.47 16.19
N GLU A 59 -10.51 2.75 16.56
CA GLU A 59 -10.43 3.86 15.60
C GLU A 59 -9.03 4.01 15.01
N ALA A 60 -7.97 3.83 15.79
CA ALA A 60 -6.59 3.85 15.28
C ALA A 60 -6.33 2.72 14.24
N HIS A 61 -6.85 1.52 14.50
CA HIS A 61 -6.76 0.39 13.57
C HIS A 61 -7.57 0.65 12.28
N LYS A 62 -8.79 1.20 12.40
CA LYS A 62 -9.59 1.62 11.24
C LYS A 62 -8.87 2.70 10.42
N ALA A 63 -8.33 3.73 11.06
CA ALA A 63 -7.62 4.81 10.40
C ALA A 63 -6.38 4.30 9.63
N SER A 64 -5.65 3.35 10.22
CA SER A 64 -4.51 2.71 9.56
C SER A 64 -4.94 1.92 8.31
N ALA A 65 -6.04 1.16 8.39
CA ALA A 65 -6.60 0.44 7.24
C ALA A 65 -7.09 1.39 6.14
N VAL A 66 -7.78 2.47 6.50
CA VAL A 66 -8.23 3.50 5.55
C VAL A 66 -7.03 4.15 4.85
N ARG A 67 -5.97 4.48 5.59
CA ARG A 67 -4.75 5.06 5.02
C ARG A 67 -4.11 4.13 4.00
N ALA A 68 -4.02 2.83 4.31
CA ALA A 68 -3.47 1.84 3.38
C ALA A 68 -4.30 1.76 2.09
N LEU A 69 -5.64 1.72 2.19
CA LEU A 69 -6.55 1.76 1.05
C LEU A 69 -6.34 3.03 0.21
N SER A 70 -6.34 4.20 0.84
CA SER A 70 -6.17 5.49 0.16
C SER A 70 -4.81 5.61 -0.53
N ASN A 71 -3.73 5.17 0.14
CA ASN A 71 -2.39 5.17 -0.45
C ASN A 71 -2.32 4.28 -1.70
N TYR A 72 -2.97 3.12 -1.66
CA TYR A 72 -3.05 2.28 -2.85
C TYR A 72 -3.86 2.95 -3.96
N MET A 73 -5.05 3.48 -3.68
CA MET A 73 -5.88 4.10 -4.72
C MET A 73 -5.18 5.29 -5.37
N LEU A 74 -4.42 6.06 -4.58
CA LEU A 74 -3.58 7.14 -5.10
C LEU A 74 -2.45 6.59 -5.99
N TYR A 75 -1.75 5.54 -5.55
CA TYR A 75 -0.73 4.88 -6.37
C TYR A 75 -1.29 4.36 -7.69
N GLU A 76 -2.44 3.69 -7.67
CA GLU A 76 -3.09 3.17 -8.87
C GLU A 76 -3.52 4.29 -9.81
N SER A 77 -4.09 5.38 -9.28
CA SER A 77 -4.46 6.56 -10.05
C SER A 77 -3.23 7.23 -10.68
N GLY A 78 -2.14 7.33 -9.92
CA GLY A 78 -0.87 7.87 -10.42
C GLY A 78 -0.14 6.95 -11.39
N ALA A 79 -0.31 5.62 -11.29
CA ALA A 79 0.24 4.67 -12.26
C ALA A 79 -0.49 4.76 -13.61
N LYS A 80 -1.79 5.09 -13.60
CA LYS A 80 -2.60 5.31 -14.80
C LYS A 80 -2.41 6.70 -15.42
N ASP A 81 -2.02 7.70 -14.64
CA ASP A 81 -1.68 9.05 -15.11
C ASP A 81 -0.16 9.21 -15.29
N ALA A 82 0.31 9.14 -16.54
CA ALA A 82 1.75 9.17 -16.88
C ALA A 82 2.49 10.42 -16.37
N LYS A 83 1.78 11.53 -16.12
CA LYS A 83 2.36 12.78 -15.61
C LYS A 83 2.50 12.76 -14.09
N LEU A 84 1.55 12.14 -13.39
CA LEU A 84 1.57 11.94 -11.94
C LEU A 84 2.52 10.79 -11.53
N GLY A 85 2.58 9.71 -12.31
CA GLY A 85 3.48 8.58 -12.10
C GLY A 85 4.96 8.98 -12.13
N LYS A 86 5.35 9.90 -13.02
CA LYS A 86 6.70 10.47 -13.06
C LYS A 86 7.03 11.32 -11.82
N ALA A 87 6.05 12.02 -11.23
CA ALA A 87 6.24 12.80 -10.01
C ALA A 87 6.35 11.89 -8.77
N MET A 88 5.54 10.83 -8.70
CA MET A 88 5.58 9.85 -7.60
C MET A 88 6.84 8.96 -7.64
N SER A 89 7.31 8.55 -8.83
CA SER A 89 8.56 7.78 -8.94
C SER A 89 9.76 8.56 -8.43
N ARG A 90 9.80 9.89 -8.66
CA ARG A 90 10.85 10.77 -8.13
C ARG A 90 10.79 10.89 -6.61
N PHE A 91 9.59 10.98 -6.03
CA PHE A 91 9.41 11.00 -4.57
C PHE A 91 9.83 9.68 -3.91
N ASN A 92 9.57 8.53 -4.55
CA ASN A 92 9.98 7.23 -4.04
C ASN A 92 11.51 7.01 -4.16
N ASP A 93 12.13 7.46 -5.25
CA ASP A 93 13.60 7.48 -5.42
C ASP A 93 14.27 8.40 -4.38
N ASP A 94 13.74 9.60 -4.14
CA ASP A 94 14.28 10.53 -3.14
C ASP A 94 14.07 10.03 -1.70
N ALA A 95 12.96 9.34 -1.41
CA ALA A 95 12.72 8.71 -0.11
C ALA A 95 13.66 7.51 0.14
N LEU A 96 14.02 6.76 -0.90
CA LEU A 96 15.04 5.71 -0.86
C LEU A 96 16.46 6.30 -0.78
N ALA A 97 16.71 7.45 -1.42
CA ALA A 97 18.01 8.12 -1.40
C ALA A 97 18.28 8.89 -0.09
N SER A 98 17.25 9.35 0.62
CA SER A 98 17.38 10.06 1.91
C SER A 98 17.47 9.14 3.12
N GLY A 99 17.21 7.84 2.95
CA GLY A 99 17.34 6.82 3.98
C GLY A 99 18.65 6.05 3.89
N LYS A 100 19.68 6.55 4.60
CA LYS A 100 20.89 5.83 5.05
C LYS A 100 22.06 5.77 4.06
N GLY A 101 23.14 6.43 4.43
CA GLY A 101 24.47 6.09 3.94
C GLY A 101 24.83 4.63 4.27
N GLY A 102 25.59 4.01 3.37
CA GLY A 102 26.32 2.78 3.63
C GLY A 102 26.09 1.66 2.61
N GLY A 103 27.12 1.39 1.81
CA GLY A 103 27.38 0.06 1.25
C GLY A 103 26.84 -0.18 -0.16
N GLY A 104 27.74 -0.17 -1.15
CA GLY A 104 27.42 -0.39 -2.55
C GLY A 104 27.33 -1.86 -3.00
N VAL A 105 27.61 -2.01 -4.29
CA VAL A 105 27.60 -3.20 -5.17
C VAL A 105 26.20 -3.48 -5.75
N GLY A 106 25.92 -3.39 -7.05
CA GLY A 106 26.77 -3.24 -8.24
C GLY A 106 26.17 -4.12 -9.34
N GLY A 107 25.93 -3.57 -10.53
CA GLY A 107 25.61 -4.38 -11.73
C GLY A 107 24.74 -3.69 -12.77
N LYS A 108 25.31 -2.67 -13.45
CA LYS A 108 24.78 -2.20 -14.73
C LYS A 108 25.22 -3.16 -15.84
N GLY A 109 24.28 -3.49 -16.74
CA GLY A 109 24.60 -4.03 -18.06
C GLY A 109 25.34 -3.02 -18.93
N GLY A 110 25.93 -3.50 -20.02
CA GLY A 110 26.58 -2.65 -21.02
C GLY A 110 27.44 -3.44 -21.99
N GLU A 111 26.84 -3.79 -23.12
CA GLU A 111 27.47 -4.13 -24.41
C GLU A 111 28.74 -3.32 -24.71
N GLY A 112 29.75 -3.99 -25.25
CA GLY A 112 31.01 -3.35 -25.65
C GLY A 112 31.97 -4.30 -26.36
N THR A 113 31.57 -4.86 -27.49
CA THR A 113 32.50 -5.44 -28.45
C THR A 113 33.42 -4.34 -29.00
N LYS A 114 34.71 -4.34 -28.61
CA LYS A 114 35.81 -3.88 -29.46
C LYS A 114 37.07 -4.69 -29.18
N ALA A 115 37.60 -5.23 -30.27
CA ALA A 115 38.88 -5.90 -30.41
C ALA A 115 40.05 -5.03 -29.94
N TYR A 116 41.06 -5.65 -29.34
CA TYR A 116 42.49 -5.33 -29.53
C TYR A 116 43.37 -6.49 -28.99
N LEU A 117 44.26 -6.99 -29.86
CA LEU A 117 45.52 -7.71 -29.63
C LEU A 117 45.58 -8.93 -28.67
N SER A 118 45.80 -10.12 -29.25
CA SER A 118 47.10 -10.84 -29.23
C SER A 118 47.09 -11.95 -30.26
#